data_AF-A0A7J8E347-F1
#
_entry.id   AF-A0A7J8E347-F1
#
_cell.length_a   1.000
_cell.length_b   1.000
_cell.length_c   1.000
_cell.angle_alpha   90.00
_cell.angle_beta   90.00
_cell.angle_gamma   90.00
#
_symmetry.space_group_name_H-M   'P 1'
#
loop_
_entity.id
_entity.type
_entity.pdbx_description
1 polymer ?
#
loop_
_entity_poly.entity_id
_entity_poly.type
_entity_poly.pdbx_seq_one_letter_code
_entity_poly.pdbx_strand_id
1 'polypeptide(L)'
;MYHGRTTGKGPSTPMQIYQQPPRLLIVHISLPSWADICSNLCEALQNFFSLACSLMGPSRMSLFSLYMVQNQHECILPFVQVKGNFARLQACISELRMLQREGCFRPQGTSLQLAVEDGLQQFKQYSRHMATGAALTYTSLEITVMTSQPGKEVVKQLEEGLKDTDLVRVRRLQVVEITKGALECLDSASPIEEPSNDESSFLGTDIDLQTIDNDVVSMEIFFKAWLHNSGTDQEHVHLLLSSQSFSNTSRVRNDPMCLKCDLQERLLSPSLLPGTADGSLKMDDPKGDFSTLYQMTSQPSGSYYKLRVIKALKSSGICESVIYGLPFILRPTSCWQLDWDELETNQQHFHALCHSLLVSICVPR
;
A
#
# COMPACT_ATOMS: atom_id res chain seq x y z
N MET A 1 -39.32 44.89 9.53
CA MET A 1 -37.93 45.21 9.17
C MET A 1 -37.01 44.44 10.10
N TYR A 2 -36.45 43.33 9.61
CA TYR A 2 -35.46 42.53 10.33
C TYR A 2 -34.25 42.36 9.41
N HIS A 3 -33.11 42.86 9.85
CA HIS A 3 -31.79 42.54 9.30
C HIS A 3 -31.38 41.13 9.78
N GLY A 4 -30.76 40.35 8.90
CA GLY A 4 -30.28 39.01 9.26
C GLY A 4 -29.46 38.31 8.18
N ARG A 5 -28.26 38.84 7.90
CA ARG A 5 -27.01 38.15 7.56
C ARG A 5 -27.09 36.88 6.67
N THR A 6 -26.80 37.06 5.39
CA THR A 6 -26.42 35.98 4.46
C THR A 6 -25.06 35.39 4.87
N THR A 7 -25.05 34.15 5.34
CA THR A 7 -23.83 33.35 5.48
C THR A 7 -23.50 32.74 4.12
N GLY A 8 -22.54 33.36 3.42
CA GLY A 8 -21.91 32.75 2.25
C GLY A 8 -21.18 31.48 2.69
N LYS A 9 -21.62 30.32 2.18
CA LYS A 9 -20.81 29.10 2.21
C LYS A 9 -19.61 29.35 1.30
N GLY A 10 -18.42 29.51 1.90
CA GLY A 10 -17.17 29.44 1.17
C GLY A 10 -17.01 28.08 0.48
N PRO A 11 -16.15 27.98 -0.54
CA PRO A 11 -15.91 26.72 -1.23
C PRO A 11 -15.38 25.69 -0.22
N SER A 12 -16.12 24.60 -0.06
CA SER A 12 -15.68 23.43 0.69
C SER A 12 -14.47 22.85 -0.03
N THR A 13 -13.29 22.95 0.60
CA THR A 13 -12.08 22.23 0.19
C THR A 13 -12.41 20.74 0.11
N PRO A 14 -12.20 20.07 -1.04
CA PRO A 14 -12.43 18.64 -1.15
C PRO A 14 -11.48 17.92 -0.19
N MET A 15 -12.07 17.09 0.66
CA MET A 15 -11.42 16.30 1.71
C MET A 15 -10.31 15.42 1.13
N GLN A 16 -9.22 15.29 1.89
CA GLN A 16 -8.14 14.35 1.67
C GLN A 16 -8.63 12.94 2.03
N ILE A 17 -9.43 12.35 1.14
CA ILE A 17 -9.66 10.90 1.14
C ILE A 17 -8.29 10.27 0.96
N TYR A 18 -7.88 9.35 1.84
CA TYR A 18 -6.61 8.61 1.81
C TYR A 18 -6.24 8.22 0.37
N GLN A 19 -5.46 9.08 -0.29
CA GLN A 19 -5.05 8.86 -1.66
C GLN A 19 -3.75 8.09 -1.61
N GLN A 20 -3.79 6.86 -2.12
CA GLN A 20 -2.56 6.12 -2.37
C GLN A 20 -1.64 6.99 -3.24
N PRO A 21 -0.35 7.00 -2.92
CA PRO A 21 0.62 7.74 -3.72
C PRO A 21 0.60 7.21 -5.16
N PRO A 22 0.88 8.08 -6.14
CA PRO A 22 1.22 7.69 -7.50
C PRO A 22 2.21 6.54 -7.51
N ARG A 23 2.07 5.63 -8.48
CA ARG A 23 2.92 4.45 -8.60
C ARG A 23 3.69 4.46 -9.91
N LEU A 24 4.99 4.24 -9.81
CA LEU A 24 5.90 4.04 -10.94
C LEU A 24 6.34 2.58 -10.95
N LEU A 25 5.99 1.85 -12.01
CA LEU A 25 6.48 0.50 -12.24
C LEU A 25 7.62 0.53 -13.23
N ILE A 26 8.75 -0.07 -12.88
CA ILE A 26 9.91 -0.25 -13.74
C ILE A 26 10.08 -1.74 -13.98
N VAL A 27 9.97 -2.19 -15.22
CA VAL A 27 10.12 -3.60 -15.60
C VAL A 27 11.50 -3.81 -16.18
N HIS A 28 12.34 -4.53 -15.45
CA HIS A 28 13.67 -4.93 -15.90
C HIS A 28 13.57 -6.21 -16.75
N ILE A 29 13.80 -6.04 -18.05
CA ILE A 29 13.83 -7.12 -19.04
C ILE A 29 15.23 -7.74 -19.06
N SER A 30 15.39 -8.84 -18.34
CA SER A 30 16.56 -9.72 -18.48
C SER A 30 16.22 -10.90 -19.38
N LEU A 31 17.01 -11.12 -20.43
CA LEU A 31 16.91 -12.32 -21.28
C LEU A 31 17.82 -13.43 -20.73
N PRO A 32 17.41 -14.71 -20.81
CA PRO A 32 16.23 -15.24 -21.51
C PRO A 32 14.92 -15.29 -20.68
N SER A 33 14.97 -15.00 -19.38
CA SER A 33 13.85 -15.19 -18.44
C SER A 33 12.60 -14.37 -18.76
N TRP A 34 12.74 -13.21 -19.43
CA TRP A 34 11.62 -12.38 -19.86
C TRP A 34 10.55 -13.15 -20.66
N ALA A 35 10.98 -14.12 -21.47
CA ALA A 35 10.09 -14.93 -22.30
C ALA A 35 8.99 -15.63 -21.48
N ASP A 36 9.34 -16.06 -20.26
CA ASP A 36 8.47 -16.81 -19.36
C ASP A 36 7.68 -15.90 -18.41
N ILE A 37 8.18 -14.68 -18.16
CA ILE A 37 7.60 -13.71 -17.23
C ILE A 37 6.59 -12.81 -17.93
N CYS A 38 6.87 -12.42 -19.17
CA CYS A 38 6.09 -11.44 -19.91
C CYS A 38 4.60 -11.81 -20.00
N SER A 39 4.29 -13.08 -20.28
CA SER A 39 2.90 -13.54 -20.36
C SER A 39 2.17 -13.37 -19.02
N ASN A 40 2.77 -13.88 -17.94
CA ASN A 40 2.19 -13.84 -16.59
C ASN A 40 2.03 -12.42 -16.08
N LEU A 41 3.05 -11.57 -16.29
CA LEU A 41 3.03 -10.17 -15.91
C LEU A 41 1.95 -9.39 -16.67
N CYS A 42 1.86 -9.57 -17.99
CA CYS A 42 0.86 -8.88 -18.80
C CYS A 42 -0.56 -9.31 -18.42
N GLU A 43 -0.78 -10.59 -18.13
CA GLU A 43 -2.08 -11.10 -17.66
C GLU A 43 -2.43 -10.54 -16.29
N ALA A 44 -1.51 -10.57 -15.33
CA ALA A 44 -1.70 -10.03 -13.99
C ALA A 44 -2.01 -8.52 -14.01
N LEU A 45 -1.27 -7.74 -14.82
CA LEU A 45 -1.52 -6.30 -15.00
C LEU A 45 -2.88 -6.04 -15.66
N GLN A 46 -3.25 -6.83 -16.67
CA GLN A 46 -4.56 -6.71 -17.32
C GLN A 46 -5.70 -6.96 -16.34
N ASN A 47 -5.59 -8.03 -15.53
CA ASN A 47 -6.57 -8.38 -14.52
C ASN A 47 -6.64 -7.30 -13.44
N PHE A 48 -5.50 -6.82 -12.97
CA PHE A 48 -5.41 -5.71 -12.02
C PHE A 48 -6.07 -4.42 -12.53
N PHE A 49 -5.72 -3.93 -13.74
CA PHE A 49 -6.30 -2.70 -14.26
C PHE A 49 -7.78 -2.84 -14.60
N SER A 50 -8.23 -4.02 -15.01
CA SER A 50 -9.67 -4.26 -15.23
C SER A 50 -10.46 -4.04 -13.94
N LEU A 51 -9.91 -4.46 -12.80
CA LEU A 51 -10.47 -4.20 -11.48
C LEU A 51 -10.32 -2.72 -11.11
N ALA A 52 -9.09 -2.20 -11.07
CA ALA A 52 -8.76 -0.86 -10.58
C ALA A 52 -9.50 0.26 -11.33
N CYS A 53 -9.66 0.14 -12.65
CA CYS A 53 -10.39 1.10 -13.47
C CYS A 53 -11.91 1.02 -13.27
N SER A 54 -12.42 -0.14 -12.87
CA SER A 54 -13.87 -0.40 -12.75
C SER A 54 -14.42 -0.18 -11.35
N LEU A 55 -13.57 -0.03 -10.33
CA LEU A 55 -14.02 0.25 -8.96
C LEU A 55 -14.87 1.54 -8.90
N MET A 56 -16.03 1.43 -8.26
CA MET A 56 -16.92 2.55 -7.95
C MET A 56 -16.32 3.45 -6.87
N GLY A 57 -16.76 4.72 -6.81
CA GLY A 57 -16.22 5.71 -5.87
C GLY A 57 -14.90 6.37 -6.30
N PRO A 58 -14.18 7.05 -5.39
CA PRO A 58 -12.89 7.67 -5.67
C PRO A 58 -11.83 6.65 -6.11
N SER A 59 -10.87 7.08 -6.93
CA SER A 59 -9.78 6.21 -7.39
C SER A 59 -8.92 5.78 -6.20
N ARG A 60 -8.79 4.45 -6.00
CA ARG A 60 -7.92 3.87 -4.97
C ARG A 60 -6.45 3.90 -5.38
N MET A 61 -6.18 3.92 -6.69
CA MET A 61 -4.87 4.18 -7.27
C MET A 61 -5.02 5.34 -8.25
N SER A 62 -4.43 6.49 -7.93
CA SER A 62 -4.70 7.74 -8.64
C SER A 62 -3.96 7.81 -9.97
N LEU A 63 -2.63 7.64 -9.93
CA LEU A 63 -1.74 7.77 -11.07
C LEU A 63 -0.84 6.55 -11.21
N PHE A 64 -0.54 6.21 -12.46
CA PHE A 64 0.37 5.13 -12.82
C PHE A 64 1.29 5.54 -13.96
N SER A 65 2.55 5.14 -13.88
CA SER A 65 3.54 5.22 -14.95
C SER A 65 4.29 3.89 -15.07
N LEU A 66 4.70 3.55 -16.29
CA LEU A 66 5.39 2.31 -16.61
C LEU A 66 6.63 2.59 -17.47
N TYR A 67 7.77 2.13 -16.95
CA TYR A 67 9.05 2.14 -17.62
C TYR A 67 9.51 0.71 -17.86
N MET A 68 10.30 0.58 -18.92
CA MET A 68 10.97 -0.65 -19.27
C MET A 68 12.46 -0.40 -19.31
N VAL A 69 13.23 -1.37 -18.79
CA VAL A 69 14.68 -1.29 -18.74
C VAL A 69 15.26 -2.57 -19.32
N GLN A 70 16.02 -2.42 -20.39
CA GLN A 70 16.82 -3.49 -20.98
C GLN A 70 18.25 -2.99 -21.15
N ASN A 71 18.65 -2.59 -22.37
CA ASN A 71 19.90 -1.85 -22.59
C ASN A 71 19.77 -0.36 -22.26
N GLN A 72 18.59 0.19 -22.52
CA GLN A 72 18.22 1.58 -22.29
C GLN A 72 16.94 1.59 -21.46
N HIS A 73 16.66 2.73 -20.82
CA HIS A 73 15.37 2.96 -20.19
C HIS A 73 14.42 3.55 -21.24
N GLU A 74 13.20 3.03 -21.29
CA GLU A 74 12.14 3.53 -22.17
C GLU A 74 10.87 3.76 -21.35
N CYS A 75 10.28 4.95 -21.50
CA CYS A 75 8.99 5.27 -20.90
C CYS A 75 7.87 4.77 -21.81
N ILE A 76 7.28 3.61 -21.48
CA ILE A 76 6.14 3.05 -22.23
C ILE A 76 4.86 3.85 -21.91
N LEU A 77 4.70 4.24 -20.64
CA LEU A 77 3.53 5.00 -20.20
C LEU A 77 3.93 6.11 -19.24
N PRO A 78 3.81 7.40 -19.64
CA PRO A 78 3.98 8.49 -18.69
C PRO A 78 2.84 8.50 -17.67
N PHE A 79 2.97 9.24 -16.58
CA PHE A 79 1.91 9.32 -15.55
C PHE A 79 0.53 9.63 -16.14
N VAL A 80 -0.39 8.69 -15.96
CA VAL A 80 -1.80 8.79 -16.34
C VAL A 80 -2.70 8.45 -15.18
N GLN A 81 -3.91 9.02 -15.18
CA GLN A 81 -4.95 8.63 -14.22
C GLN A 81 -5.39 7.19 -14.48
N VAL A 82 -5.42 6.33 -13.46
CA VAL A 82 -5.83 4.93 -13.65
C VAL A 82 -7.32 4.86 -13.99
N LYS A 83 -8.15 5.55 -13.21
CA LYS A 83 -9.60 5.59 -13.45
C LYS A 83 -9.91 6.32 -14.77
N GLY A 84 -10.69 5.67 -15.63
CA GLY A 84 -11.11 6.23 -16.92
C GLY A 84 -10.12 6.06 -18.09
N ASN A 85 -8.91 5.52 -17.87
CA ASN A 85 -7.90 5.34 -18.93
C ASN A 85 -7.57 3.87 -19.23
N PHE A 86 -8.52 2.95 -19.03
CA PHE A 86 -8.30 1.52 -19.24
C PHE A 86 -7.77 1.19 -20.65
N ALA A 87 -8.30 1.82 -21.70
CA ALA A 87 -7.83 1.60 -23.07
C ALA A 87 -6.34 1.95 -23.26
N ARG A 88 -5.85 3.02 -22.60
CA ARG A 88 -4.45 3.42 -22.66
C ARG A 88 -3.55 2.48 -21.86
N LEU A 89 -4.02 2.03 -20.70
CA LEU A 89 -3.33 1.03 -19.88
C LEU A 89 -3.22 -0.32 -20.62
N GLN A 90 -4.29 -0.73 -21.29
CA GLN A 90 -4.31 -1.94 -22.10
C GLN A 90 -3.39 -1.85 -23.34
N ALA A 91 -3.32 -0.68 -23.99
CA ALA A 91 -2.38 -0.45 -25.08
C ALA A 91 -0.93 -0.60 -24.59
N CYS A 92 -0.60 -0.03 -23.43
CA CYS A 92 0.71 -0.16 -22.79
C CYS A 92 1.07 -1.63 -22.45
N ILE A 93 0.12 -2.42 -21.95
CA ILE A 93 0.32 -3.88 -21.74
C ILE A 93 0.56 -4.59 -23.08
N SER A 94 -0.13 -4.18 -24.13
CA SER A 94 0.04 -4.76 -25.46
C SER A 94 1.42 -4.44 -26.03
N GLU A 95 1.92 -3.22 -25.83
CA GLU A 95 3.29 -2.84 -26.17
C GLU A 95 4.31 -3.69 -25.43
N LEU A 96 4.16 -3.86 -24.10
CA LEU A 96 5.00 -4.76 -23.30
C LEU A 96 5.05 -6.19 -23.86
N ARG A 97 3.90 -6.72 -24.30
CA ARG A 97 3.80 -8.07 -24.87
C ARG A 97 4.52 -8.19 -26.22
N MET A 98 4.58 -7.11 -26.99
CA MET A 98 5.18 -7.08 -28.33
C MET A 98 6.71 -6.88 -28.30
N LEU A 99 7.28 -6.56 -27.14
CA LEU A 99 8.73 -6.36 -26.99
C LEU A 99 9.48 -7.66 -27.34
N GLN A 100 10.31 -7.56 -28.39
CA GLN A 100 10.96 -8.71 -29.04
C GLN A 100 11.95 -9.43 -28.12
N ARG A 101 12.01 -10.76 -28.29
CA ARG A 101 12.97 -11.69 -27.66
C ARG A 101 14.38 -11.64 -28.26
N GLU A 102 14.66 -10.73 -29.19
CA GLU A 102 15.79 -10.84 -30.10
C GLU A 102 16.77 -9.67 -29.97
N GLY A 103 17.99 -10.01 -29.57
CA GLY A 103 19.17 -9.15 -29.65
C GLY A 103 20.32 -9.68 -28.79
N CYS A 104 21.56 -9.39 -29.20
CA CYS A 104 22.74 -9.61 -28.37
C CYS A 104 22.89 -8.39 -27.46
N PHE A 105 22.67 -8.57 -26.17
CA PHE A 105 22.58 -7.46 -25.22
C PHE A 105 23.77 -7.47 -24.26
N ARG A 106 24.38 -6.30 -24.07
CA ARG A 106 25.37 -6.06 -23.01
C ARG A 106 24.66 -5.33 -21.88
N PRO A 107 24.66 -5.85 -20.65
CA PRO A 107 24.06 -5.14 -19.52
C PRO A 107 24.82 -3.82 -19.30
N GLN A 108 24.12 -2.70 -19.38
CA GLN A 108 24.61 -1.41 -18.90
C GLN A 108 24.06 -1.21 -17.48
N GLY A 109 24.92 -1.25 -16.47
CA GLY A 109 24.52 -1.19 -15.06
C GLY A 109 23.81 0.11 -14.65
N THR A 110 23.84 1.16 -15.47
CA THR A 110 23.26 2.47 -15.15
C THR A 110 21.81 2.64 -15.63
N SER A 111 21.26 1.70 -16.39
CA SER A 111 19.95 1.88 -17.04
C SER A 111 18.78 1.94 -16.03
N LEU A 112 18.87 1.19 -14.92
CA LEU A 112 17.87 1.19 -13.84
C LEU A 112 17.85 2.52 -13.08
N GLN A 113 19.03 3.05 -12.74
CA GLN A 113 19.15 4.37 -12.10
C GLN A 113 18.50 5.45 -12.96
N LEU A 114 18.81 5.48 -14.25
CA LEU A 114 18.27 6.48 -15.18
C LEU A 114 16.74 6.38 -15.30
N ALA A 115 16.17 5.19 -15.27
CA ALA A 115 14.72 5.01 -15.28
C ALA A 115 14.05 5.59 -14.03
N VAL A 116 14.67 5.41 -12.85
CA VAL A 116 14.20 6.01 -11.60
C VAL A 116 14.30 7.53 -11.66
N GLU A 117 15.43 8.07 -12.12
CA GLU A 117 15.65 9.51 -12.24
C GLU A 117 14.67 10.17 -13.23
N ASP A 118 14.47 9.58 -14.41
CA ASP A 118 13.53 10.10 -15.41
C ASP A 118 12.08 10.04 -14.89
N GLY A 119 11.69 8.93 -14.27
CA GLY A 119 10.38 8.81 -13.63
C GLY A 119 10.15 9.86 -12.52
N LEU A 120 11.19 10.17 -11.72
CA LEU A 120 11.14 11.23 -10.72
C LEU A 120 11.03 12.62 -11.34
N GLN A 121 11.75 12.88 -12.42
CA GLN A 121 11.64 14.14 -13.16
C GLN A 121 10.25 14.30 -13.77
N GLN A 122 9.72 13.25 -14.37
CA GLN A 122 8.37 13.22 -14.94
C GLN A 122 7.31 13.49 -13.85
N PHE A 123 7.46 12.88 -12.68
CA PHE A 123 6.59 13.14 -11.53
C PHE A 123 6.70 14.60 -11.04
N LYS A 124 7.91 15.15 -10.94
CA LYS A 124 8.13 16.56 -10.57
C LYS A 124 7.45 17.51 -11.56
N GLN A 125 7.51 17.22 -12.85
CA GLN A 125 6.84 18.00 -13.90
C GLN A 125 5.31 17.87 -13.81
N TYR A 126 4.80 16.65 -13.70
CA TYR A 126 3.37 16.37 -13.59
C TYR A 126 2.73 17.11 -12.39
N SER A 127 3.36 17.02 -11.22
CA SER A 127 2.88 17.68 -9.99
C SER A 127 2.92 19.21 -10.09
N ARG A 128 3.87 19.80 -10.82
CA ARG A 128 3.92 21.25 -11.08
C ARG A 128 2.78 21.70 -11.98
N HIS A 129 2.46 20.95 -13.04
CA HIS A 129 1.38 21.30 -13.96
C HIS A 129 -0.01 21.18 -13.31
N MET A 130 -0.22 20.16 -12.48
CA MET A 130 -1.52 19.93 -11.80
C MET A 130 -1.80 20.89 -10.66
N ALA A 131 -0.77 21.43 -9.98
CA ALA A 131 -0.92 22.37 -8.87
C ALA A 131 -1.58 23.72 -9.26
N THR A 132 -1.74 23.99 -10.56
CA THR A 132 -2.38 25.21 -11.08
C THR A 132 -3.91 25.11 -11.13
N GLY A 133 -4.46 23.90 -11.03
CA GLY A 133 -5.89 23.65 -10.84
C GLY A 133 -6.19 23.32 -9.37
N ALA A 134 -7.45 23.45 -8.93
CA ALA A 134 -7.91 23.09 -7.59
C ALA A 134 -7.84 21.56 -7.28
N ALA A 135 -6.95 20.83 -7.93
CA ALA A 135 -6.75 19.39 -7.84
C ALA A 135 -5.60 19.04 -6.89
N LEU A 136 -5.69 17.84 -6.30
CA LEU A 136 -4.88 17.36 -5.20
C LEU A 136 -3.37 17.41 -5.49
N THR A 137 -2.61 17.87 -4.51
CA THR A 137 -1.15 17.90 -4.58
C THR A 137 -0.60 16.55 -4.12
N TYR A 138 -0.10 15.74 -5.06
CA TYR A 138 0.66 14.54 -4.71
C TYR A 138 2.01 14.93 -4.13
N THR A 139 2.26 14.57 -2.87
CA THR A 139 3.48 14.92 -2.14
C THR A 139 4.56 13.86 -2.25
N SER A 140 4.17 12.62 -2.55
CA SER A 140 5.07 11.46 -2.60
C SER A 140 4.77 10.51 -3.76
N LEU A 141 5.73 9.62 -4.05
CA LEU A 141 5.73 8.61 -5.12
C LEU A 141 6.18 7.26 -4.54
N GLU A 142 5.55 6.17 -4.97
CA GLU A 142 6.04 4.81 -4.72
C GLU A 142 6.59 4.21 -6.02
N ILE A 143 7.78 3.64 -5.95
CA ILE A 143 8.50 3.07 -7.09
C ILE A 143 8.68 1.57 -6.87
N THR A 144 8.33 0.77 -7.87
CA THR A 144 8.50 -0.68 -7.87
C THR A 144 9.35 -1.10 -9.07
N VAL A 145 10.47 -1.78 -8.82
CA VAL A 145 11.34 -2.36 -9.83
C VAL A 145 11.11 -3.87 -9.87
N MET A 146 10.49 -4.38 -10.93
CA MET A 146 10.30 -5.82 -11.13
C MET A 146 11.44 -6.39 -11.97
N THR A 147 12.08 -7.46 -11.49
CA THR A 147 13.25 -8.05 -12.15
C THR A 147 13.28 -9.56 -11.95
N SER A 148 13.95 -10.27 -12.85
CA SER A 148 14.33 -11.68 -12.65
C SER A 148 15.82 -11.90 -12.44
N GLN A 149 16.58 -10.82 -12.29
CA GLN A 149 17.94 -10.91 -11.75
C GLN A 149 17.89 -11.06 -10.23
N PRO A 150 18.97 -11.58 -9.60
CA PRO A 150 19.05 -11.67 -8.15
C PRO A 150 18.77 -10.30 -7.51
N GLY A 151 17.73 -10.23 -6.69
CA GLY A 151 17.22 -8.97 -6.17
C GLY A 151 18.25 -8.20 -5.34
N LYS A 152 19.10 -8.92 -4.58
CA LYS A 152 20.20 -8.33 -3.81
C LYS A 152 21.22 -7.56 -4.67
N GLU A 153 21.51 -8.06 -5.87
CA GLU A 153 22.43 -7.41 -6.80
C GLU A 153 21.79 -6.15 -7.39
N VAL A 154 20.49 -6.21 -7.72
CA VAL A 154 19.74 -5.05 -8.22
C VAL A 154 19.59 -3.97 -7.15
N VAL A 155 19.33 -4.36 -5.90
CA VAL A 155 19.32 -3.44 -4.75
C VAL A 155 20.65 -2.73 -4.63
N LYS A 156 21.77 -3.47 -4.62
CA LYS A 156 23.10 -2.87 -4.56
C LYS A 156 23.39 -1.90 -5.72
N GLN A 157 22.98 -2.26 -6.94
CA GLN A 157 23.13 -1.37 -8.11
C GLN A 157 22.32 -0.08 -7.97
N LEU A 158 21.10 -0.17 -7.43
CA LEU A 158 20.26 1.00 -7.17
C LEU A 158 20.78 1.86 -6.02
N GLU A 159 21.25 1.24 -4.93
CA GLU A 159 21.89 1.94 -3.81
C GLU A 159 23.15 2.67 -4.25
N GLU A 160 23.97 2.06 -5.10
CA GLU A 160 25.18 2.69 -5.66
C GLU A 160 24.84 3.79 -6.67
N GLY A 161 23.86 3.57 -7.55
CA GLY A 161 23.45 4.55 -8.55
C GLY A 161 22.73 5.76 -7.97
N LEU A 162 21.90 5.57 -6.95
CA LEU A 162 21.01 6.62 -6.42
C LEU A 162 21.61 7.42 -5.26
N LYS A 163 22.90 7.24 -4.92
CA LYS A 163 23.56 7.93 -3.78
C LYS A 163 23.45 9.45 -3.86
N ASP A 164 23.53 10.00 -5.06
CA ASP A 164 23.50 11.44 -5.33
C ASP A 164 22.12 11.94 -5.79
N THR A 165 21.12 11.05 -5.85
CA THR A 165 19.78 11.37 -6.35
C THR A 165 18.88 11.90 -5.23
N ASP A 166 18.16 13.00 -5.50
CA ASP A 166 17.17 13.55 -4.57
C ASP A 166 15.90 12.68 -4.51
N LEU A 167 15.86 11.78 -3.51
CA LEU A 167 14.75 10.86 -3.24
C LEU A 167 13.74 11.40 -2.22
N VAL A 168 13.75 12.69 -1.88
CA VAL A 168 12.87 13.27 -0.83
C VAL A 168 11.37 13.04 -1.10
N ARG A 169 10.97 12.88 -2.37
CA ARG A 169 9.58 12.60 -2.76
C ARG A 169 9.27 11.12 -2.91
N VAL A 170 10.25 10.23 -2.76
CA VAL A 170 10.03 8.78 -2.82
C VAL A 170 9.65 8.31 -1.43
N ARG A 171 8.39 7.89 -1.28
CA ARG A 171 7.92 7.29 -0.01
C ARG A 171 8.44 5.87 0.13
N ARG A 172 8.57 5.15 -0.98
CA ARG A 172 8.99 3.75 -1.01
C ARG A 172 9.65 3.43 -2.35
N LEU A 173 10.81 2.78 -2.28
CA LEU A 173 11.46 2.15 -3.43
C LEU A 173 11.56 0.65 -3.13
N GLN A 174 10.91 -0.16 -3.95
CA GLN A 174 10.84 -1.61 -3.76
C GLN A 174 11.39 -2.34 -4.98
N VAL A 175 12.25 -3.34 -4.75
CA VAL A 175 12.67 -4.32 -5.75
C VAL A 175 11.87 -5.60 -5.56
N VAL A 176 11.30 -6.10 -6.64
CA VAL A 176 10.51 -7.33 -6.69
C VAL A 176 11.23 -8.33 -7.58
N GLU A 177 11.80 -9.34 -6.96
CA GLU A 177 12.44 -10.47 -7.63
C GLU A 177 11.39 -11.50 -8.03
N ILE A 178 11.36 -11.85 -9.31
CA ILE A 178 10.47 -12.86 -9.89
C ILE A 178 11.23 -14.18 -9.99
N THR A 179 10.90 -15.12 -9.12
CA THR A 179 11.50 -16.44 -9.09
C THR A 179 10.70 -17.42 -9.95
N LYS A 180 11.39 -18.27 -10.71
CA LYS A 180 10.73 -19.43 -11.32
C LYS A 180 10.38 -20.39 -10.19
N GLY A 181 9.09 -20.62 -9.96
CA GLY A 181 8.62 -21.54 -8.93
C GLY A 181 9.34 -22.88 -9.04
N ALA A 182 9.91 -23.35 -7.93
CA ALA A 182 10.61 -24.62 -7.86
C ALA A 182 9.61 -25.77 -7.97
N LEU A 183 9.31 -26.20 -9.20
CA LEU A 183 8.68 -27.49 -9.44
C LEU A 183 9.78 -28.48 -9.87
N GLU A 184 9.95 -29.50 -9.03
CA GLU A 184 10.84 -30.69 -9.15
C GLU A 184 12.27 -30.58 -8.60
N CYS A 185 12.41 -30.76 -7.28
CA CYS A 185 13.26 -31.83 -6.76
C CYS A 185 12.66 -32.37 -5.45
N LEU A 186 12.15 -33.60 -5.52
CA LEU A 186 11.89 -34.41 -4.32
C LEU A 186 13.21 -34.61 -3.57
N ASP A 187 13.10 -34.60 -2.24
CA ASP A 187 14.13 -34.97 -1.26
C ASP A 187 15.29 -33.98 -1.04
N SER A 188 15.03 -32.98 -0.20
CA SER A 188 15.87 -32.68 0.98
C SER A 188 15.14 -31.69 1.89
N ALA A 189 14.64 -32.19 3.02
CA ALA A 189 14.10 -31.35 4.08
C ALA A 189 15.21 -30.48 4.68
N SER A 190 15.03 -29.17 4.69
CA SER A 190 15.66 -28.26 5.66
C SER A 190 14.66 -27.16 6.03
N PRO A 191 14.65 -26.71 7.30
CA PRO A 191 13.53 -25.95 7.84
C PRO A 191 13.54 -24.49 7.41
N ILE A 192 12.33 -23.94 7.39
CA ILE A 192 11.96 -22.53 7.24
C ILE A 192 12.94 -21.64 8.02
N GLU A 193 13.76 -20.88 7.30
CA GLU A 193 14.45 -19.71 7.87
C GLU A 193 13.48 -18.53 7.84
N GLU A 194 13.09 -18.07 9.03
CA GLU A 194 12.51 -16.74 9.22
C GLU A 194 13.46 -15.69 8.64
N PRO A 195 12.96 -14.56 8.09
CA PRO A 195 13.84 -13.54 7.52
C PRO A 195 14.76 -13.02 8.62
N SER A 196 16.03 -13.43 8.56
CA SER A 196 17.06 -12.99 9.48
C SER A 196 17.29 -11.50 9.26
N ASN A 197 16.97 -10.73 10.29
CA ASN A 197 17.27 -9.32 10.42
C ASN A 197 18.79 -9.15 10.50
N ASP A 198 19.47 -9.14 9.36
CA ASP A 198 20.88 -8.73 9.27
C ASP A 198 20.93 -7.21 9.25
N GLU A 199 21.12 -6.67 10.45
CA GLU A 199 21.50 -5.30 10.78
C GLU A 199 22.77 -4.88 10.03
N SER A 200 22.62 -4.30 8.84
CA SER A 200 23.60 -3.36 8.29
C SER A 200 22.99 -2.46 7.21
N SER A 201 22.21 -1.45 7.61
CA SER A 201 21.84 -0.35 6.71
C SER A 201 22.22 1.00 7.32
N PHE A 202 23.35 1.52 6.83
CA PHE A 202 23.73 2.91 7.03
C PHE A 202 22.76 3.81 6.25
N LEU A 203 22.01 4.65 6.96
CA LEU A 203 21.36 5.91 6.54
C LEU A 203 21.14 6.13 5.02
N GLY A 204 19.87 6.09 4.60
CA GLY A 204 19.38 6.83 3.43
C GLY A 204 18.66 5.98 2.38
N THR A 205 17.36 5.74 2.59
CA THR A 205 16.45 4.97 1.71
C THR A 205 16.71 3.47 1.74
N ASP A 206 16.10 2.79 2.72
CA ASP A 206 16.04 1.33 2.72
C ASP A 206 15.26 0.87 1.48
N ILE A 207 15.90 0.09 0.60
CA ILE A 207 15.26 -0.44 -0.60
C ILE A 207 14.64 -1.79 -0.22
N ASP A 208 13.31 -1.84 -0.17
CA ASP A 208 12.60 -3.06 0.18
C ASP A 208 12.82 -4.14 -0.89
N LEU A 209 13.29 -5.31 -0.50
CA LEU A 209 13.37 -6.48 -1.37
C LEU A 209 12.20 -7.45 -1.08
N GLN A 210 11.44 -7.79 -2.11
CA GLN A 210 10.39 -8.82 -2.04
C GLN A 210 10.57 -9.84 -3.16
N THR A 211 10.33 -11.11 -2.86
CA THR A 211 10.34 -12.19 -3.85
C THR A 211 8.91 -12.65 -4.13
N ILE A 212 8.59 -12.89 -5.41
CA ILE A 212 7.31 -13.43 -5.85
C ILE A 212 7.52 -14.54 -6.88
N ASP A 213 6.61 -15.51 -6.88
CA ASP A 213 6.64 -16.58 -7.87
C ASP A 213 6.22 -16.08 -9.26
N ASN A 214 6.80 -16.69 -10.30
CA ASN A 214 6.47 -16.45 -11.69
C ASN A 214 5.13 -17.12 -12.08
N ASP A 215 4.05 -16.69 -11.45
CA ASP A 215 2.70 -17.08 -11.80
C ASP A 215 1.75 -15.87 -11.73
N VAL A 216 0.65 -15.97 -12.47
CA VAL A 216 -0.34 -14.88 -12.58
C VAL A 216 -0.95 -14.54 -11.22
N VAL A 217 -1.21 -15.53 -10.37
CA VAL A 217 -1.91 -15.33 -9.09
C VAL A 217 -1.02 -14.58 -8.10
N SER A 218 0.24 -14.96 -7.96
CA SER A 218 1.20 -14.28 -7.10
C SER A 218 1.42 -12.82 -7.52
N MET A 219 1.59 -12.57 -8.82
CA MET A 219 1.71 -11.21 -9.36
C MET A 219 0.43 -10.40 -9.16
N GLU A 220 -0.75 -11.01 -9.35
CA GLU A 220 -2.02 -10.34 -9.08
C GLU A 220 -2.20 -9.97 -7.62
N ILE A 221 -1.87 -10.87 -6.69
CA ILE A 221 -1.94 -10.60 -5.26
C ILE A 221 -1.04 -9.41 -4.92
N PHE A 222 0.18 -9.39 -5.47
CA PHE A 222 1.10 -8.27 -5.32
C PHE A 222 0.49 -6.94 -5.82
N PHE A 223 -0.04 -6.89 -7.05
CA PHE A 223 -0.63 -5.66 -7.57
C PHE A 223 -1.92 -5.27 -6.83
N LYS A 224 -2.75 -6.23 -6.44
CA LYS A 224 -3.99 -5.95 -5.68
C LYS A 224 -3.68 -5.31 -4.33
N ALA A 225 -2.52 -5.59 -3.72
CA ALA A 225 -2.05 -4.91 -2.52
C ALA A 225 -2.02 -3.38 -2.68
N TRP A 226 -1.82 -2.86 -3.91
CA TRP A 226 -1.83 -1.43 -4.21
C TRP A 226 -3.19 -0.75 -4.07
N LEU A 227 -4.29 -1.53 -4.01
CA LEU A 227 -5.65 -1.02 -3.82
C LEU A 227 -6.03 -0.90 -2.34
N HIS A 228 -5.30 -1.57 -1.46
CA HIS A 228 -5.55 -1.53 -0.02
C HIS A 228 -5.01 -0.23 0.58
N ASN A 229 -5.78 0.39 1.47
CA ASN A 229 -5.28 1.55 2.19
C ASN A 229 -4.17 1.14 3.17
N SER A 230 -2.98 1.73 2.99
CA SER A 230 -1.75 1.49 3.76
C SER A 230 -1.03 2.80 4.09
N GLY A 231 -1.76 3.93 4.07
CA GLY A 231 -1.19 5.22 4.45
C GLY A 231 -0.66 5.17 5.88
N THR A 232 0.62 5.39 6.08
CA THR A 232 1.27 5.50 7.39
C THR A 232 1.62 6.96 7.70
N ASP A 233 1.11 7.91 6.90
CA ASP A 233 1.45 9.32 7.07
C ASP A 233 0.88 9.92 8.35
N GLN A 234 -0.16 9.28 8.91
CA GLN A 234 -0.77 9.63 10.18
C GLN A 234 -1.24 8.37 10.91
N GLU A 235 -1.26 8.46 12.24
CA GLU A 235 -1.86 7.45 13.11
C GLU A 235 -3.38 7.37 12.82
N HIS A 236 -3.94 6.17 12.76
CA HIS A 236 -5.37 6.01 12.49
C HIS A 236 -6.20 5.90 13.76
N VAL A 237 -5.72 5.13 14.74
CA VAL A 237 -6.45 4.76 15.95
C VAL A 237 -5.52 4.80 17.15
N HIS A 238 -5.98 5.40 18.24
CA HIS A 238 -5.35 5.37 19.55
C HIS A 238 -6.22 4.53 20.48
N LEU A 239 -5.73 3.35 20.89
CA LEU A 239 -6.40 2.51 21.88
C LEU A 239 -5.96 2.92 23.28
N LEU A 240 -6.89 3.43 24.07
CA LEU A 240 -6.69 3.76 25.47
C LEU A 240 -7.05 2.56 26.34
N LEU A 241 -6.01 1.90 26.86
CA LEU A 241 -6.13 0.80 27.82
C LEU A 241 -6.27 1.39 29.22
N SER A 242 -7.38 1.06 29.89
CA SER A 242 -7.60 1.49 31.27
C SER A 242 -6.66 0.69 32.19
N SER A 243 -5.87 1.37 33.03
CA SER A 243 -4.91 0.74 33.95
C SER A 243 -5.55 -0.31 34.90
N GLN A 244 -6.87 -0.24 35.08
CA GLN A 244 -7.65 -1.13 35.94
C GLN A 244 -8.01 -2.48 35.32
N SER A 245 -7.95 -2.65 34.00
CA SER A 245 -8.47 -3.87 33.36
C SER A 245 -7.50 -5.06 33.32
N PHE A 246 -6.22 -4.83 33.64
CA PHE A 246 -5.16 -5.85 33.47
C PHE A 246 -4.20 -6.03 34.66
N SER A 247 -4.29 -5.24 35.74
CA SER A 247 -3.44 -5.45 36.93
C SER A 247 -4.14 -5.07 38.24
N ASN A 248 -3.95 -5.89 39.27
CA ASN A 248 -4.54 -5.73 40.61
C ASN A 248 -3.57 -5.00 41.59
N THR A 249 -2.58 -4.29 41.08
CA THR A 249 -1.49 -3.71 41.88
C THR A 249 -1.44 -2.19 41.80
N SER A 250 -1.02 -1.59 42.91
CA SER A 250 -1.37 -0.28 43.42
C SER A 250 -0.88 0.95 42.63
N ARG A 251 -1.77 1.97 42.58
CA ARG A 251 -1.52 3.43 42.66
C ARG A 251 -0.12 3.93 42.26
N VAL A 252 0.12 4.07 40.95
CA VAL A 252 1.05 5.08 40.41
C VAL A 252 0.32 5.79 39.27
N ARG A 253 0.49 7.12 39.23
CA ARG A 253 -0.17 8.13 38.37
C ARG A 253 -0.79 7.54 37.07
N ASN A 254 -2.12 7.46 37.07
CA ASN A 254 -2.94 6.81 36.05
C ASN A 254 -3.03 7.62 34.75
N ASP A 255 -1.98 7.64 33.93
CA ASP A 255 -2.22 7.87 32.50
C ASP A 255 -2.63 6.53 31.87
N PRO A 256 -3.76 6.49 31.12
CA PRO A 256 -4.15 5.28 30.40
C PRO A 256 -3.07 4.96 29.38
N MET A 257 -2.62 3.70 29.35
CA MET A 257 -1.66 3.24 28.36
C MET A 257 -2.30 3.39 26.96
N CYS A 258 -1.66 4.17 26.09
CA CYS A 258 -2.13 4.46 24.75
C CYS A 258 -1.35 3.62 23.75
N LEU A 259 -2.05 2.80 22.95
CA LEU A 259 -1.47 2.15 21.78
C LEU A 259 -1.86 2.91 20.53
N LYS A 260 -0.87 3.30 19.75
CA LYS A 260 -1.03 3.99 18.47
C LYS A 260 -1.03 2.95 17.36
N CYS A 261 -2.06 2.96 16.55
CA CYS A 261 -2.33 1.89 15.60
C CYS A 261 -2.73 2.43 14.23
N ASP A 262 -2.36 1.66 13.22
CA ASP A 262 -2.81 1.84 11.85
C ASP A 262 -3.93 0.85 11.50
N LEU A 263 -4.87 1.30 10.67
CA LEU A 263 -5.94 0.47 10.15
C LEU A 263 -5.59 0.03 8.73
N GLN A 264 -5.53 -1.28 8.52
CA GLN A 264 -5.37 -1.87 7.20
C GLN A 264 -6.64 -2.59 6.78
N GLU A 265 -7.13 -2.30 5.58
CA GLU A 265 -8.24 -3.05 4.98
C GLU A 265 -7.81 -4.49 4.69
N ARG A 266 -8.53 -5.49 5.22
CA ARG A 266 -8.25 -6.89 4.90
C ARG A 266 -8.77 -7.29 3.52
N LEU A 267 -9.87 -6.68 3.07
CA LEU A 267 -10.57 -6.98 1.83
C LEU A 267 -11.07 -5.69 1.20
N LEU A 268 -11.11 -5.65 -0.13
CA LEU A 268 -11.82 -4.61 -0.86
C LEU A 268 -13.32 -4.72 -0.56
N SER A 269 -13.97 -3.57 -0.32
CA SER A 269 -15.40 -3.54 -0.08
C SER A 269 -16.16 -4.06 -1.31
N PRO A 270 -16.99 -5.11 -1.18
CA PRO A 270 -17.75 -5.65 -2.31
C PRO A 270 -18.65 -4.61 -2.98
N SER A 271 -19.15 -3.63 -2.22
CA SER A 271 -19.96 -2.52 -2.75
C SER A 271 -19.26 -1.63 -3.78
N LEU A 272 -17.93 -1.72 -3.89
CA LEU A 272 -17.14 -0.98 -4.88
C LEU A 272 -17.08 -1.71 -6.22
N LEU A 273 -17.51 -2.98 -6.30
CA LEU A 273 -17.45 -3.75 -7.52
C LEU A 273 -18.60 -3.35 -8.47
N PRO A 274 -18.36 -3.31 -9.79
CA PRO A 274 -19.43 -3.14 -10.76
C PRO A 274 -20.48 -4.25 -10.61
N GLY A 275 -21.76 -3.92 -10.63
CA GLY A 275 -22.86 -4.89 -10.63
C GLY A 275 -23.26 -5.44 -9.26
N THR A 276 -22.58 -5.08 -8.17
CA THR A 276 -23.11 -5.30 -6.82
C THR A 276 -24.21 -4.27 -6.54
N ALA A 277 -25.46 -4.71 -6.68
CA ALA A 277 -26.73 -4.00 -6.46
C ALA A 277 -27.34 -3.30 -7.69
N ASP A 278 -27.94 -4.10 -8.57
CA ASP A 278 -29.26 -3.75 -9.11
C ASP A 278 -30.24 -3.57 -7.94
N GLY A 279 -30.51 -2.33 -7.56
CA GLY A 279 -31.81 -1.79 -7.13
C GLY A 279 -32.57 -2.34 -5.90
N SER A 280 -32.32 -3.55 -5.38
CA SER A 280 -33.30 -4.24 -4.49
C SER A 280 -32.80 -4.62 -3.08
N LEU A 281 -31.54 -4.36 -2.73
CA LEU A 281 -31.04 -4.57 -1.35
C LEU A 281 -30.74 -3.24 -0.64
N LYS A 282 -31.46 -2.18 -0.98
CA LYS A 282 -31.65 -1.00 -0.13
C LYS A 282 -32.70 -1.27 0.97
N MET A 283 -32.59 -2.38 1.69
CA MET A 283 -33.45 -2.61 2.87
C MET A 283 -32.82 -2.16 4.20
N ASP A 284 -31.59 -1.65 4.19
CA ASP A 284 -30.98 -0.94 5.32
C ASP A 284 -30.50 0.46 4.91
N ASP A 285 -31.36 1.21 4.20
CA ASP A 285 -31.13 2.62 3.89
C ASP A 285 -32.15 3.51 4.64
N PRO A 286 -31.93 3.85 5.92
CA PRO A 286 -32.38 5.11 6.47
C PRO A 286 -31.26 6.15 6.26
N LYS A 287 -31.06 6.57 5.00
CA LYS A 287 -30.09 7.53 4.44
C LYS A 287 -28.86 6.85 3.80
N GLY A 288 -28.59 7.23 2.56
CA GLY A 288 -27.69 6.57 1.61
C GLY A 288 -26.21 6.69 2.00
N ASP A 289 -25.82 5.90 2.98
CA ASP A 289 -24.62 6.12 3.80
C ASP A 289 -23.63 4.94 3.76
N PHE A 290 -23.61 4.12 2.71
CA PHE A 290 -22.44 3.23 2.50
C PHE A 290 -21.18 4.04 2.13
N SER A 291 -21.39 5.25 1.59
CA SER A 291 -20.34 6.24 1.50
C SER A 291 -19.93 6.80 2.86
N THR A 292 -20.66 6.67 3.99
CA THR A 292 -20.28 7.32 5.27
C THR A 292 -19.43 6.48 6.22
N LEU A 293 -19.16 5.21 5.93
CA LEU A 293 -18.04 4.50 6.58
C LEU A 293 -16.69 4.89 5.94
N TYR A 294 -16.68 5.33 4.69
CA TYR A 294 -15.50 5.90 4.00
C TYR A 294 -15.51 7.44 3.96
N GLN A 295 -16.69 8.07 4.07
CA GLN A 295 -16.96 9.45 4.46
C GLN A 295 -17.36 9.43 5.93
N MET A 296 -16.48 8.86 6.76
CA MET A 296 -16.43 9.36 8.13
C MET A 296 -16.21 10.86 7.97
N THR A 297 -17.13 11.65 8.50
CA THR A 297 -17.22 13.12 8.44
C THR A 297 -15.93 13.81 8.02
N SER A 298 -15.98 14.77 7.10
CA SER A 298 -14.93 15.77 6.83
C SER A 298 -14.17 16.16 8.10
N GLN A 299 -13.13 15.43 8.43
CA GLN A 299 -12.30 15.74 9.57
C GLN A 299 -11.05 16.44 9.06
N PRO A 300 -10.62 17.49 9.78
CA PRO A 300 -9.40 18.21 9.43
C PRO A 300 -8.21 17.24 9.44
N SER A 301 -7.23 17.50 8.58
CA SER A 301 -5.94 16.81 8.56
C SER A 301 -5.39 16.69 9.99
N GLY A 302 -5.18 15.46 10.49
CA GLY A 302 -4.63 15.17 11.82
C GLY A 302 -5.58 14.59 12.87
N SER A 303 -6.79 14.13 12.52
CA SER A 303 -7.71 13.50 13.47
C SER A 303 -7.62 11.97 13.47
N TYR A 304 -7.03 11.41 14.51
CA TYR A 304 -7.02 9.97 14.80
C TYR A 304 -8.17 9.60 15.77
N TYR A 305 -8.65 8.36 15.69
CA TYR A 305 -9.76 7.90 16.55
C TYR A 305 -9.24 7.46 17.92
N LYS A 306 -9.67 8.13 18.99
CA LYS A 306 -9.39 7.68 20.36
C LYS A 306 -10.46 6.69 20.82
N LEU A 307 -10.12 5.40 20.83
CA LEU A 307 -11.02 4.34 21.31
C LEU A 307 -10.62 3.93 22.72
N ARG A 308 -11.58 3.90 23.64
CA ARG A 308 -11.34 3.39 25.00
C ARG A 308 -11.68 1.91 25.07
N VAL A 309 -10.74 1.11 25.54
CA VAL A 309 -11.00 -0.31 25.81
C VAL A 309 -11.80 -0.42 27.10
N ILE A 310 -13.01 -0.98 26.98
CA ILE A 310 -13.96 -1.15 28.08
C ILE A 310 -13.93 -2.57 28.66
N LYS A 311 -13.69 -3.59 27.84
CA LYS A 311 -13.73 -5.00 28.24
C LYS A 311 -13.07 -5.90 27.19
N ALA A 312 -12.52 -7.02 27.62
CA ALA A 312 -12.09 -8.13 26.75
C ALA A 312 -13.15 -9.24 26.72
N LEU A 313 -13.39 -9.82 25.55
CA LEU A 313 -14.32 -10.93 25.34
C LEU A 313 -13.58 -12.12 24.73
N LYS A 314 -13.97 -13.34 25.11
CA LYS A 314 -13.46 -14.56 24.45
C LYS A 314 -14.06 -14.66 23.06
N SER A 315 -13.24 -15.01 22.06
CA SER A 315 -13.67 -15.18 20.67
C SER A 315 -14.80 -16.20 20.53
N SER A 316 -14.78 -17.29 21.31
CA SER A 316 -15.84 -18.31 21.33
C SER A 316 -17.20 -17.80 21.79
N GLY A 317 -17.25 -16.64 22.48
CA GLY A 317 -18.48 -16.00 22.93
C GLY A 317 -19.05 -15.00 21.93
N ILE A 318 -18.37 -14.76 20.81
CA ILE A 318 -18.80 -13.81 19.78
C ILE A 318 -19.34 -14.61 18.61
N CYS A 319 -20.62 -14.43 18.30
CA CYS A 319 -21.20 -14.99 17.10
C CYS A 319 -20.75 -14.17 15.89
N GLU A 320 -20.15 -14.82 14.90
CA GLU A 320 -19.65 -14.16 13.68
C GLU A 320 -20.77 -13.42 12.93
N SER A 321 -22.03 -13.87 13.05
CA SER A 321 -23.19 -13.21 12.45
C SER A 321 -23.53 -11.85 13.06
N VAL A 322 -22.97 -11.52 14.23
CA VAL A 322 -23.14 -10.24 14.93
C VAL A 322 -21.99 -9.27 14.60
N ILE A 323 -20.93 -9.76 13.98
CA ILE A 323 -19.82 -8.93 13.50
C ILE A 323 -20.23 -8.38 12.12
N TYR A 324 -20.67 -7.13 12.10
CA TYR A 324 -21.04 -6.43 10.88
C TYR A 324 -19.90 -5.53 10.38
N GLY A 325 -19.81 -5.36 9.07
CA GLY A 325 -18.88 -4.43 8.42
C GLY A 325 -17.64 -5.09 7.83
N LEU A 326 -16.76 -4.27 7.27
CA LEU A 326 -15.53 -4.73 6.64
C LEU A 326 -14.47 -5.06 7.70
N PRO A 327 -13.81 -6.22 7.59
CA PRO A 327 -12.74 -6.56 8.53
C PRO A 327 -11.52 -5.67 8.29
N PHE A 328 -11.08 -4.98 9.35
CA PHE A 328 -9.81 -4.25 9.39
C PHE A 328 -8.80 -5.02 10.24
N ILE A 329 -7.54 -4.98 9.81
CA ILE A 329 -6.40 -5.45 10.58
C ILE A 329 -5.83 -4.23 11.29
N LEU A 330 -5.78 -4.32 12.62
CA LEU A 330 -5.09 -3.33 13.43
C LEU A 330 -3.59 -3.70 13.48
N ARG A 331 -2.72 -2.74 13.18
CA ARG A 331 -1.26 -2.89 13.27
C ARG A 331 -0.67 -1.83 14.21
N PRO A 332 0.49 -2.05 14.85
CA PRO A 332 1.21 -0.96 15.48
C PRO A 332 1.51 0.12 14.42
N THR A 333 1.39 1.39 14.79
CA THR A 333 1.60 2.47 13.81
C THR A 333 3.03 2.48 13.31
N SER A 334 3.21 2.77 12.02
CA SER A 334 4.52 3.04 11.40
C SER A 334 4.63 4.51 10.97
N CYS A 335 3.97 5.40 11.73
CA CYS A 335 3.93 6.82 11.43
C CYS A 335 5.32 7.46 11.54
N TRP A 336 5.82 7.97 10.41
CA TRP A 336 7.14 8.62 10.33
C TRP A 336 7.25 9.91 11.15
N GLN A 337 6.12 10.48 11.60
CA GLN A 337 6.10 11.68 12.44
C GLN A 337 6.45 11.39 13.91
N LEU A 338 6.53 10.10 14.29
CA LEU A 338 6.90 9.68 15.63
C LEU A 338 8.39 9.40 15.72
N ASP A 339 8.95 9.64 16.90
CA ASP A 339 10.34 9.33 17.18
C ASP A 339 10.54 7.81 17.23
N TRP A 340 11.73 7.35 16.85
CA TRP A 340 12.08 5.92 16.80
C TRP A 340 11.85 5.21 18.14
N ASP A 341 12.25 5.81 19.26
CA ASP A 341 12.03 5.26 20.61
C ASP A 341 10.53 5.08 20.91
N GLU A 342 9.69 6.00 20.43
CA GLU A 342 8.25 5.93 20.62
C GLU A 342 7.63 4.83 19.75
N LEU A 343 8.05 4.70 18.49
CA LEU A 343 7.62 3.63 17.58
C LEU A 343 7.97 2.25 18.15
N GLU A 344 9.20 2.07 18.61
CA GLU A 344 9.66 0.80 19.17
C GLU A 344 8.91 0.45 20.46
N THR A 345 8.78 1.41 21.38
CA THR A 345 8.02 1.22 22.62
C THR A 345 6.55 0.86 22.33
N ASN A 346 5.93 1.57 21.37
CA ASN A 346 4.55 1.29 20.95
C ASN A 346 4.40 -0.09 20.31
N GLN A 347 5.37 -0.53 19.50
CA GLN A 347 5.39 -1.86 18.90
C GLN A 347 5.50 -2.95 19.97
N GLN A 348 6.44 -2.82 20.91
CA GLN A 348 6.59 -3.77 22.02
C GLN A 348 5.31 -3.87 22.86
N HIS A 349 4.69 -2.72 23.18
CA HIS A 349 3.43 -2.64 23.88
C HIS A 349 2.27 -3.31 23.13
N PHE A 350 2.20 -3.12 21.81
CA PHE A 350 1.20 -3.75 20.96
C PHE A 350 1.37 -5.28 20.96
N HIS A 351 2.61 -5.78 20.79
CA HIS A 351 2.91 -7.21 20.87
C HIS A 351 2.55 -7.79 22.24
N ALA A 352 2.84 -7.08 23.33
CA ALA A 352 2.47 -7.51 24.68
C ALA A 352 0.94 -7.62 24.85
N LEU A 353 0.17 -6.69 24.28
CA LEU A 353 -1.29 -6.78 24.26
C LEU A 353 -1.75 -8.02 23.46
N CYS A 354 -1.21 -8.24 22.26
CA CYS A 354 -1.54 -9.41 21.44
C CYS A 354 -1.26 -10.72 22.19
N HIS A 355 -0.08 -10.84 22.80
CA HIS A 355 0.26 -11.99 23.65
C HIS A 355 -0.71 -12.14 24.82
N SER A 356 -1.07 -11.05 25.50
CA SER A 356 -2.03 -11.10 26.63
C SER A 356 -3.42 -11.59 26.20
N LEU A 357 -3.89 -11.14 25.03
CA LEU A 357 -5.18 -11.57 24.47
C LEU A 357 -5.16 -13.05 24.05
N LEU A 358 -4.02 -13.57 23.59
CA LEU A 358 -3.84 -14.99 23.23
C LEU A 358 -3.66 -15.89 24.46
N VAL A 359 -2.85 -15.49 25.45
CA VAL A 359 -2.55 -16.30 26.64
C VAL A 359 -3.75 -16.38 27.60
N SER A 360 -4.59 -15.34 27.65
CA SER A 360 -5.84 -15.35 28.43
C SER A 360 -6.86 -16.42 27.98
N ILE A 361 -6.58 -17.13 26.87
CA ILE A 361 -7.36 -18.25 26.35
C ILE A 361 -7.08 -19.55 27.13
N CYS A 362 -5.94 -19.66 27.82
CA CYS A 362 -5.48 -20.91 28.45
C CYS A 362 -5.77 -21.08 29.95
N VAL A 363 -6.56 -20.21 30.58
CA VAL A 363 -6.98 -20.44 31.98
C VAL A 363 -8.43 -20.95 32.01
N PRO A 364 -8.66 -22.27 32.16
CA PRO A 364 -9.97 -22.75 32.56
C PRO A 364 -10.23 -22.24 33.98
N ARG A 365 -11.39 -21.61 34.19
CA ARG A 365 -11.94 -21.44 35.53
C ARG A 365 -12.65 -22.71 35.95
#